data_AF-A0A833L8F0-F1
#
_entry.id   AF-A0A833L8F0-F1
#
_cell.length_a   1.000
_cell.length_b   1.000
_cell.length_c   1.000
_cell.angle_alpha   90.00
_cell.angle_beta   90.00
_cell.angle_gamma   90.00
#
_symmetry.space_group_name_H-M   'P 1'
#
loop_
_entity.id
_entity.type
_entity.pdbx_description
1 polymer ?
#
loop_
_entity_poly.entity_id
_entity_poly.type
_entity_poly.pdbx_seq_one_letter_code
_entity_poly.pdbx_strand_id
1 'polypeptide(L)' 'MAEIINLRMARKAKARSEAGKQAEENRAKFGQTKADKKARKAEATRAGKAHAAGRIEKSQLERPE' A
#
# COMPACT_ATOMS: atom_id res chain seq x y z
N MET A 1 10.08 25.01 39.90
CA MET A 1 8.78 24.31 39.89
C MET A 1 8.89 23.16 38.91
N ALA A 2 8.64 21.93 39.34
CA ALA A 2 8.66 20.77 38.44
C ALA A 2 7.23 20.46 37.98
N GLU A 3 7.03 20.35 36.68
CA GLU A 3 5.75 19.96 36.09
C GLU A 3 5.52 18.46 36.32
N ILE A 4 4.59 18.12 37.21
CA ILE A 4 4.27 16.72 37.50
C ILE A 4 3.33 16.21 36.41
N ILE A 5 3.87 15.50 35.42
CA ILE A 5 3.08 14.91 34.34
C ILE A 5 2.64 13.49 34.68
N ASN A 6 1.38 13.17 34.38
CA ASN A 6 0.85 11.82 34.55
C ASN A 6 1.23 10.92 33.36
N LEU A 7 2.26 10.10 33.54
CA LEU A 7 2.75 9.17 32.52
C LEU A 7 1.70 8.12 32.09
N ARG A 8 0.74 7.76 32.95
CA ARG A 8 -0.36 6.86 32.57
C ARG A 8 -1.25 7.49 31.50
N MET A 9 -1.60 8.76 31.70
CA MET A 9 -2.41 9.51 30.75
C MET A 9 -1.67 9.76 29.44
N ALA A 10 -0.39 10.12 29.51
CA ALA A 10 0.46 10.27 28.33
C ALA A 10 0.55 8.98 27.50
N ARG A 11 0.81 7.83 28.15
CA ARG A 11 0.82 6.52 27.48
C ARG A 11 -0.52 6.17 26.84
N LYS A 12 -1.63 6.43 27.54
CA LYS A 12 -2.98 6.19 27.00
C LYS A 12 -3.27 7.07 25.78
N ALA A 13 -2.86 8.34 25.80
CA ALA A 13 -3.00 9.22 24.65
C ALA A 13 -2.20 8.72 23.44
N LYS A 14 -0.94 8.30 23.66
CA LYS A 14 -0.09 7.71 22.62
C LYS A 14 -0.72 6.45 22.01
N ALA A 15 -1.17 5.51 22.83
CA ALA A 15 -1.82 4.29 22.36
C ALA A 15 -3.08 4.55 21.52
N ARG A 16 -3.91 5.54 21.90
CA ARG A 16 -5.08 5.92 21.08
C ARG A 16 -4.68 6.52 19.73
N SER A 17 -3.64 7.36 19.71
CA SER A 17 -3.14 7.95 18.47
C SER A 17 -2.60 6.89 17.51
N GLU A 18 -1.82 5.93 18.03
CA GLU A 18 -1.28 4.81 17.25
C GLU A 18 -2.39 3.93 16.68
N ALA A 19 -3.42 3.61 17.48
CA ALA A 19 -4.58 2.86 17.01
C ALA A 19 -5.35 3.59 15.89
N GLY A 20 -5.46 4.92 15.95
CA GLY A 20 -6.07 5.73 14.90
C GLY A 20 -5.28 5.66 13.58
N LYS A 21 -3.96 5.83 13.65
CA LYS A 21 -3.06 5.71 12.47
C LYS A 21 -3.15 4.32 11.83
N GLN A 22 -3.14 3.27 12.66
CA GLN A 22 -3.27 1.90 12.17
C GLN A 22 -4.62 1.68 11.48
N ALA A 23 -5.70 2.25 12.02
CA ALA A 23 -7.03 2.16 11.42
C ALA A 23 -7.11 2.91 10.08
N GLU A 24 -6.50 4.09 9.97
CA GLU A 24 -6.40 4.83 8.70
C GLU A 24 -5.60 4.06 7.65
N GLU A 25 -4.45 3.49 8.03
CA GLU A 25 -3.69 2.62 7.14
C GLU A 25 -4.50 1.40 6.71
N ASN A 26 -5.24 0.78 7.62
CA ASN A 26 -6.07 -0.37 7.30
C ASN A 26 -7.25 0.02 6.42
N ARG A 27 -7.85 1.21 6.57
CA ARG A 27 -8.85 1.73 5.63
C ARG A 27 -8.26 1.99 4.25
N ALA A 28 -7.06 2.54 4.18
CA ALA A 28 -6.38 2.77 2.90
C ALA A 28 -6.00 1.44 2.20
N LYS A 29 -5.49 0.47 2.98
CA LYS A 29 -5.02 -0.83 2.48
C LYS A 29 -6.17 -1.82 2.21
N PHE A 30 -7.18 -1.84 3.07
CA PHE A 30 -8.23 -2.87 3.10
C PHE A 30 -9.67 -2.32 3.04
N GLY A 31 -9.87 -1.01 3.16
CA GLY A 31 -11.18 -0.36 3.08
C GLY A 31 -11.70 -0.11 1.66
N GLN A 32 -10.97 -0.55 0.62
CA GLN A 32 -11.46 -0.51 -0.75
C GLN A 32 -12.71 -1.38 -0.87
N THR A 33 -13.77 -0.83 -1.48
CA THR A 33 -14.99 -1.60 -1.71
C THR A 33 -14.72 -2.76 -2.68
N LYS A 34 -15.61 -3.75 -2.71
CA LYS A 34 -15.50 -4.89 -3.65
C LYS A 34 -15.46 -4.42 -5.11
N ALA A 35 -16.15 -3.33 -5.43
CA ALA A 35 -16.16 -2.71 -6.75
C ALA A 35 -14.80 -2.10 -7.10
N ASP A 36 -14.22 -1.30 -6.20
CA ASP A 36 -12.91 -0.66 -6.41
C ASP A 36 -11.79 -1.69 -6.52
N LYS A 37 -11.84 -2.75 -5.70
CA LYS A 37 -10.88 -3.86 -5.78
C LYS A 37 -10.96 -4.59 -7.12
N LYS A 38 -12.17 -4.75 -7.69
CA LYS A 38 -12.36 -5.37 -9.01
C LYS A 38 -11.84 -4.46 -10.13
N ALA A 39 -12.13 -3.16 -10.07
CA ALA A 39 -11.63 -2.16 -11.01
C ALA A 39 -10.09 -2.14 -11.02
N ARG A 40 -9.46 -2.04 -9.85
CA ARG A 40 -8.00 -2.05 -9.70
C ARG A 40 -7.35 -3.34 -10.21
N LYS A 41 -7.97 -4.51 -9.96
CA LYS A 41 -7.50 -5.79 -10.51
C LYS A 41 -7.61 -5.86 -12.03
N ALA A 42 -8.70 -5.35 -12.59
CA ALA A 42 -8.90 -5.31 -14.03
C ALA A 42 -7.87 -4.40 -14.71
N GLU A 43 -7.60 -3.24 -14.12
CA GLU A 43 -6.55 -2.31 -14.54
C GLU A 43 -5.16 -2.95 -14.48
N ALA A 44 -4.79 -3.56 -13.35
CA ALA A 44 -3.52 -4.27 -13.19
C ALA A 44 -3.35 -5.40 -14.22
N THR A 45 -4.42 -6.10 -14.55
CA THR A 45 -4.42 -7.17 -15.57
C THR A 45 -4.20 -6.60 -16.98
N ARG A 46 -4.87 -5.48 -17.31
CA ARG A 46 -4.67 -4.79 -18.60
C ARG A 46 -3.23 -4.28 -18.72
N ALA A 47 -2.71 -3.65 -17.68
CA ALA A 47 -1.32 -3.19 -17.63
C ALA A 47 -0.34 -4.35 -17.80
N GLY A 48 -0.53 -5.46 -17.09
CA GLY A 48 0.30 -6.66 -17.23
C GLY A 48 0.29 -7.24 -18.65
N LYS A 49 -0.88 -7.28 -19.30
CA LYS A 49 -1.01 -7.71 -20.70
C LYS A 49 -0.30 -6.76 -21.66
N ALA A 50 -0.42 -5.44 -21.47
CA ALA A 50 0.27 -4.45 -22.29
C ALA A 50 1.79 -4.58 -22.16
N HIS A 51 2.30 -4.75 -20.92
CA HIS A 51 3.71 -4.98 -20.68
C HIS A 51 4.22 -6.28 -21.28
N ALA A 52 3.44 -7.37 -21.21
CA ALA A 52 3.82 -8.64 -21.82
C ALA A 52 3.83 -8.57 -23.35
N ALA A 53 2.87 -7.86 -23.97
CA ALA A 53 2.81 -7.70 -25.41
C ALA A 53 4.00 -6.91 -26.00
N GLY A 54 4.52 -5.94 -25.25
CA GLY A 54 5.72 -5.18 -25.62
C GLY A 54 7.04 -5.80 -25.15
N ARG A 55 7.02 -6.96 -24.49
CA ARG A 55 8.24 -7.61 -24.00
C ARG A 55 8.96 -8.27 -25.17
N ILE A 56 10.15 -7.75 -25.48
CA ILE A 56 11.11 -8.40 -26.38
C ILE A 56 12.04 -9.24 -25.50
N GLU A 57 12.05 -10.55 -25.71
CA GLU A 57 12.94 -11.46 -25.01
C GLU A 57 14.40 -11.15 -25.38
N LYS A 58 15.26 -11.05 -24.36
CA LYS A 58 16.68 -10.66 -24.53
C LYS A 58 17.46 -11.66 -25.39
N SER A 59 16.95 -12.89 -25.56
CA SER A 59 17.48 -13.92 -26.44
C SER A 59 17.40 -13.57 -27.93
N GLN A 60 16.62 -12.55 -28.33
CA GLN A 60 16.55 -12.09 -29.72
C GLN A 60 17.53 -10.95 -30.04
N LEU A 61 18.28 -10.45 -29.05
CA LEU A 61 19.25 -9.36 -29.22
C LEU A 61 20.67 -9.86 -29.55
N GLU A 62 20.95 -11.15 -29.43
CA GLU A 62 22.20 -11.75 -29.91
C GLU A 62 22.03 -12.17 -31.38
N ARG A 63 22.08 -11.19 -32.29
CA ARG A 63 22.31 -11.46 -33.72
C ARG A 63 23.82 -11.66 -33.92
N PRO A 64 24.29 -12.85 -34.34
CA PRO A 64 25.65 -12.97 -34.86
C PRO A 64 25.74 -12.28 -36.23
N GLU A 65 26.91 -11.71 -36.51
CA GLU A 65 27.30 -11.15 -37.83
C GLU A 65 27.26 -12.19 -38.95
#